data_AF-A0A358SU25-F1
#
_entry.id   AF-A0A358SU25-F1
#
_cell.length_a   1.000
_cell.length_b   1.000
_cell.length_c   1.000
_cell.angle_alpha   90.00
_cell.angle_beta   90.00
_cell.angle_gamma   90.00
#
_symmetry.space_group_name_H-M   'P 1'
#
loop_
_entity.id
_entity.type
_entity.pdbx_description
1 polymer ?
#
loop_
_entity_poly.entity_id
_entity_poly.type
_entity_poly.pdbx_seq_one_letter_code
_entity_poly.pdbx_strand_id
1 'polypeptide(L)'
;MTDSSSPRPAGPPPPLHDLQATSDERRAAGQNARKRIRRRALGEWDERERGHDALQTILAQNQIRVPELVPLRHQRMSVSPWNYYRGAAAVMAADLASRPDSGLMVQLCGDAHVLNFGLWATPERNLYFDLRDFDET
;
A
#
# COMPACT_ATOMS: atom_id res chain seq x y z
N MET A 1 -30.96 -27.67 50.85
CA MET A 1 -29.66 -27.99 50.21
C MET A 1 -29.53 -27.12 48.98
N THR A 2 -28.76 -26.05 49.10
CA THR A 2 -28.43 -25.11 48.02
C THR A 2 -27.35 -25.73 47.15
N ASP A 3 -27.63 -26.00 45.88
CA ASP A 3 -26.63 -26.45 44.92
C ASP A 3 -25.86 -25.22 44.41
N SER A 4 -24.59 -25.13 44.80
CA SER A 4 -23.68 -24.04 44.44
C SER A 4 -22.73 -24.57 43.38
N SER A 5 -23.07 -24.40 42.11
CA SER A 5 -22.14 -24.62 41.02
C SER A 5 -21.33 -23.34 40.80
N SER A 6 -20.09 -23.34 41.28
CA SER A 6 -19.13 -22.27 40.98
C SER A 6 -18.74 -22.35 39.50
N PRO A 7 -18.68 -21.21 38.76
CA PRO A 7 -18.26 -21.23 37.37
C PRO A 7 -16.77 -21.56 37.27
N ARG A 8 -16.41 -22.41 36.31
CA ARG A 8 -15.01 -22.74 35.99
C ARG A 8 -14.22 -21.45 35.68
N PRO A 9 -12.96 -21.34 36.11
CA PRO A 9 -12.11 -20.24 35.69
C PRO A 9 -11.96 -20.28 34.17
N ALA A 10 -12.23 -19.16 33.51
CA ALA A 10 -11.99 -19.02 32.08
C ALA A 10 -10.49 -19.24 31.81
N GLY A 11 -10.18 -20.14 30.87
CA GLY A 11 -8.82 -20.32 30.40
C GLY A 11 -8.25 -19.03 29.78
N PRO A 12 -6.93 -18.92 29.60
CA PRO A 12 -6.34 -17.74 28.96
C PRO A 12 -6.99 -17.55 27.58
N PRO A 13 -7.28 -16.29 27.19
CA PRO A 13 -7.83 -16.03 25.87
C PRO A 13 -6.87 -16.58 24.81
N PRO A 14 -7.38 -17.17 23.72
CA PRO A 14 -6.52 -17.64 22.64
C PRO A 14 -5.66 -16.46 22.15
N PRO A 15 -4.40 -16.70 21.76
CA PRO A 15 -3.56 -15.64 21.22
C PRO A 15 -4.29 -14.99 20.04
N LEU A 16 -4.42 -13.66 20.08
CA LEU A 16 -4.89 -12.87 18.95
C LEU A 16 -3.90 -13.05 17.80
N HIS A 17 -4.19 -14.01 16.93
CA HIS A 17 -3.55 -14.09 15.64
C HIS A 17 -4.28 -13.13 14.70
N ASP A 18 -3.94 -11.85 14.78
CA ASP A 18 -4.46 -10.83 13.84
C ASP A 18 -4.05 -11.13 12.38
N LEU A 19 -3.18 -12.12 12.17
CA LEU A 19 -2.74 -12.60 10.87
C LEU A 19 -3.04 -14.10 10.72
N GLN A 20 -3.71 -14.48 9.63
CA GLN A 20 -4.17 -15.84 9.34
C GLN A 20 -3.05 -16.90 9.22
N ALA A 21 -1.78 -16.50 9.05
CA ALA A 21 -0.65 -17.40 8.85
C ALA A 21 0.43 -17.18 9.92
N THR A 22 1.14 -18.24 10.29
CA THR A 22 2.32 -18.19 11.18
C THR A 22 3.51 -17.50 10.51
N SER A 23 4.53 -17.13 11.31
CA SER A 23 5.76 -16.54 10.76
C SER A 23 6.49 -17.47 9.79
N ASP A 24 6.48 -18.78 10.05
CA ASP A 24 7.18 -19.75 9.21
C ASP A 24 6.44 -19.99 7.89
N GLU A 25 5.11 -20.04 7.92
CA GLU A 25 4.28 -20.09 6.72
C GLU A 25 4.47 -18.86 5.83
N ARG A 26 4.48 -17.64 6.42
CA ARG A 26 4.77 -16.41 5.66
C ARG A 26 6.17 -16.42 5.05
N ARG A 27 7.17 -16.92 5.79
CA ARG A 27 8.55 -17.05 5.29
C ARG A 27 8.61 -18.03 4.12
N ALA A 28 7.95 -19.18 4.23
CA ALA A 28 7.86 -20.18 3.17
C ALA A 28 7.12 -19.62 1.94
N ALA A 29 6.03 -18.88 2.12
CA ALA A 29 5.30 -18.22 1.05
C ALA A 29 6.20 -17.21 0.30
N GLY A 30 6.94 -16.37 1.01
CA GLY A 30 7.90 -15.44 0.40
C GLY A 30 9.04 -16.15 -0.34
N GLN A 31 9.55 -17.27 0.18
CA GLN A 31 10.55 -18.09 -0.52
C GLN A 31 9.98 -18.70 -1.81
N ASN A 32 8.75 -19.18 -1.80
CA ASN A 32 8.09 -19.72 -2.98
C ASN A 32 7.78 -18.63 -4.02
N ALA A 33 7.36 -17.44 -3.60
CA ALA A 33 7.18 -16.29 -4.49
C ALA A 33 8.49 -15.93 -5.23
N ARG A 34 9.63 -15.97 -4.53
CA ARG A 34 10.95 -15.74 -5.14
C ARG A 34 11.36 -16.80 -6.18
N LYS A 35 10.79 -18.01 -6.11
CA LYS A 35 10.99 -19.04 -7.14
C LYS A 35 10.18 -18.74 -8.41
N ARG A 36 9.02 -18.08 -8.28
CA ARG A 36 8.20 -17.62 -9.42
C ARG A 36 8.89 -16.44 -10.12
N ILE A 37 9.12 -15.36 -9.38
CA ILE A 37 9.80 -14.15 -9.89
C ILE A 37 10.94 -13.77 -8.95
N ARG A 38 12.15 -13.69 -9.49
CA ARG A 38 13.34 -13.28 -8.73
C ARG A 38 13.23 -11.80 -8.40
N ARG A 39 13.57 -11.40 -7.17
CA ARG A 39 13.57 -9.98 -6.74
C ARG A 39 14.34 -9.06 -7.69
N ARG A 40 15.47 -9.51 -8.25
CA ARG A 40 16.26 -8.69 -9.20
C ARG A 40 15.47 -8.35 -10.47
N ALA A 41 14.65 -9.28 -10.97
CA ALA A 41 13.82 -9.04 -12.15
C ALA A 41 12.75 -7.95 -11.92
N LEU A 42 12.36 -7.71 -10.66
CA LEU A 42 11.46 -6.60 -10.29
C LEU A 42 12.16 -5.23 -10.29
N GLY A 43 13.49 -5.18 -10.40
CA GLY A 43 14.27 -3.93 -10.43
C GLY A 43 14.64 -3.44 -11.83
N GLU A 44 14.45 -4.26 -12.86
CA GLU A 44 14.82 -3.92 -14.25
C GLU A 44 13.64 -3.24 -14.95
N TRP A 45 13.79 -2.07 -15.57
CA TRP A 45 12.70 -1.40 -16.28
C TRP A 45 13.12 -1.12 -17.73
N ASP A 46 12.24 -1.45 -18.67
CA ASP A 46 12.39 -1.14 -20.09
C ASP A 46 11.13 -0.40 -20.57
N GLU A 47 11.30 0.85 -20.99
CA GLU A 47 10.21 1.68 -21.50
C GLU A 47 9.55 1.09 -22.76
N ARG A 48 10.27 0.27 -23.52
CA ARG A 48 9.77 -0.38 -24.75
C ARG A 48 8.73 -1.45 -24.46
N GLU A 49 8.71 -1.97 -23.23
CA GLU A 49 7.74 -2.95 -22.77
C GLU A 49 6.48 -2.31 -22.17
N ARG A 50 6.40 -0.97 -22.13
CA ARG A 50 5.23 -0.25 -21.64
C ARG A 50 4.00 -0.58 -22.50
N GLY A 51 3.08 -1.34 -21.92
CA GLY A 51 1.84 -1.78 -22.58
C GLY A 51 0.72 -0.72 -22.65
N HIS A 52 0.99 0.54 -22.31
CA HIS A 52 0.00 1.63 -22.30
C HIS A 52 0.60 2.97 -22.72
N ASP A 53 -0.26 3.88 -23.19
CA ASP A 53 0.15 5.24 -23.52
C ASP A 53 0.05 6.13 -22.26
N ALA A 54 1.21 6.61 -21.79
CA ALA A 54 1.30 7.45 -20.60
C ALA A 54 0.51 8.76 -20.73
N LEU A 55 0.47 9.37 -21.92
CA LEU A 55 -0.30 10.59 -22.14
C LEU A 55 -1.80 10.30 -22.11
N GLN A 56 -2.24 9.20 -22.75
CA GLN A 56 -3.66 8.81 -22.70
C GLN A 56 -4.11 8.49 -21.28
N THR A 57 -3.27 7.84 -20.47
CA THR A 57 -3.57 7.59 -19.05
C THR A 57 -3.81 8.91 -18.30
N ILE A 58 -2.99 9.94 -18.52
CA ILE A 58 -3.21 11.27 -17.91
C ILE A 58 -4.48 11.95 -18.44
N LEU A 59 -4.73 11.87 -19.74
CA LEU A 59 -5.90 12.50 -20.38
C LEU A 59 -7.20 11.85 -19.92
N ALA A 60 -7.25 10.53 -19.78
CA ALA A 60 -8.41 9.79 -19.30
C ALA A 60 -8.84 10.26 -17.89
N GLN A 61 -7.87 10.54 -17.01
CA GLN A 61 -8.17 11.06 -15.67
C GLN A 61 -8.88 12.42 -15.69
N ASN A 62 -8.75 13.22 -16.75
CA ASN A 62 -9.38 14.54 -16.80
C ASN A 62 -10.91 14.47 -16.87
N GLN A 63 -11.48 13.32 -17.27
CA GLN A 63 -12.94 13.13 -17.39
C GLN A 63 -13.69 13.26 -16.06
N ILE A 64 -13.03 12.96 -14.93
CA ILE A 64 -13.62 13.03 -13.59
C ILE A 64 -13.11 14.23 -12.77
N ARG A 65 -12.33 15.13 -13.39
CA ARG A 65 -11.75 16.29 -12.72
C ARG A 65 -12.59 17.54 -12.98
N VAL A 66 -12.43 18.54 -12.12
CA VAL A 66 -12.99 19.88 -12.32
C VAL A 66 -12.39 20.48 -13.60
N PRO A 67 -13.19 20.69 -14.67
CA PRO A 67 -12.67 21.04 -15.99
C PRO A 67 -11.81 22.31 -16.02
N GLU A 68 -12.19 23.32 -15.24
CA GLU A 68 -11.51 24.62 -15.16
C GLU A 68 -10.10 24.50 -14.56
N LEU A 69 -9.82 23.43 -13.80
CA LEU A 69 -8.53 23.19 -13.16
C LEU A 69 -7.61 22.27 -14.00
N VAL A 70 -8.12 21.64 -15.05
CA VAL A 70 -7.33 20.76 -15.92
C VAL A 70 -6.14 21.49 -16.57
N PRO A 71 -6.29 22.72 -17.13
CA PRO A 71 -5.14 23.45 -17.66
C PRO A 71 -4.08 23.76 -16.60
N LEU A 72 -4.50 24.13 -15.39
CA LEU A 72 -3.58 24.40 -14.27
C LEU A 72 -2.81 23.14 -13.85
N ARG A 73 -3.47 21.97 -13.84
CA ARG A 73 -2.82 20.68 -13.60
C ARG A 73 -1.70 20.44 -14.62
N HIS A 74 -2.01 20.55 -15.90
CA HIS A 74 -1.05 20.33 -16.98
C HIS A 74 0.12 21.31 -16.89
N GLN A 75 -0.16 22.59 -16.65
CA GLN A 75 0.87 23.60 -16.44
C GLN A 75 1.79 23.25 -15.27
N ARG A 76 1.24 22.82 -14.12
CA ARG A 76 2.05 22.46 -12.95
C ARG A 76 2.89 21.22 -13.18
N MET A 77 2.35 20.24 -13.91
CA MET A 77 3.06 19.00 -14.27
C MET A 77 4.19 19.25 -15.26
N SER A 78 4.05 20.18 -16.20
CA SER A 78 5.04 20.42 -17.27
C SER A 78 6.30 21.18 -16.80
N VAL A 79 6.30 21.74 -15.59
CA VAL A 79 7.42 22.55 -15.07
C VAL A 79 8.74 21.76 -14.98
N SER A 80 8.69 20.48 -14.62
CA SER A 80 9.88 19.64 -14.47
C SER A 80 9.53 18.15 -14.50
N PRO A 81 10.49 17.24 -14.78
CA PRO A 81 10.27 15.81 -14.65
C PRO A 81 9.76 15.42 -13.24
N TRP A 82 10.29 16.05 -12.19
CA TRP A 82 9.84 15.83 -10.82
C TRP A 82 8.35 16.15 -10.64
N ASN A 83 7.91 17.30 -11.16
CA ASN A 83 6.51 17.70 -11.07
C ASN A 83 5.59 16.80 -11.90
N TYR A 84 6.06 16.34 -13.07
CA TYR A 84 5.35 15.34 -13.86
C TYR A 84 5.10 14.07 -13.05
N TYR A 85 6.14 13.48 -12.44
CA TYR A 85 5.99 12.24 -11.68
C TYR A 85 5.08 12.40 -10.46
N ARG A 86 5.07 13.57 -9.81
CA ARG A 86 4.10 13.87 -8.73
C ARG A 86 2.64 13.94 -9.21
N GLY A 87 2.40 14.25 -10.49
CA GLY A 87 1.06 14.30 -11.08
C GLY A 87 0.65 13.05 -11.86
N ALA A 88 1.54 12.05 -11.97
CA ALA A 88 1.43 10.90 -12.88
C ALA A 88 1.37 9.55 -12.16
N ALA A 89 0.82 9.49 -10.93
CA ALA A 89 0.66 8.25 -10.16
C ALA A 89 0.00 7.11 -10.96
N ALA A 90 -1.04 7.42 -11.74
CA ALA A 90 -1.71 6.41 -12.58
C ALA A 90 -0.80 5.83 -13.68
N VAL A 91 0.12 6.61 -14.22
CA VAL A 91 1.11 6.13 -15.20
C VAL A 91 2.08 5.16 -14.52
N MET A 92 2.56 5.51 -13.33
CA MET A 92 3.46 4.64 -12.54
C MET A 92 2.76 3.35 -12.11
N ALA A 93 1.48 3.42 -11.74
CA ALA A 93 0.67 2.25 -11.40
C ALA A 93 0.48 1.32 -12.62
N ALA A 94 0.14 1.88 -13.78
CA ALA A 94 -0.01 1.11 -15.02
C ALA A 94 1.33 0.50 -15.48
N ASP A 95 2.46 1.20 -15.29
CA ASP A 95 3.80 0.67 -15.52
C ASP A 95 4.06 -0.55 -14.63
N LEU A 96 3.81 -0.41 -13.33
CA LEU A 96 3.99 -1.50 -12.38
C LEU A 96 3.08 -2.70 -12.70
N ALA A 97 1.83 -2.46 -13.09
CA ALA A 97 0.87 -3.50 -13.46
C ALA A 97 1.28 -4.28 -14.71
N SER A 98 2.09 -3.69 -15.60
CA SER A 98 2.62 -4.37 -16.79
C SER A 98 3.81 -5.28 -16.50
N ARG A 99 4.33 -5.27 -15.26
CA ARG A 99 5.53 -6.04 -14.86
C ARG A 99 5.17 -7.43 -14.33
N PRO A 100 6.15 -8.36 -14.31
CA PRO A 100 5.95 -9.67 -13.69
C PRO A 100 5.54 -9.55 -12.21
N ASP A 101 4.46 -10.23 -11.85
CA ASP A 101 3.94 -10.27 -10.49
C ASP A 101 4.53 -11.45 -9.69
N SER A 102 4.90 -11.17 -8.43
CA SER A 102 5.39 -12.20 -7.51
C SER A 102 4.27 -13.03 -6.89
N GLY A 103 3.01 -12.58 -7.01
CA GLY A 103 1.81 -13.15 -6.45
C GLY A 103 1.73 -13.04 -4.93
N LEU A 104 2.45 -12.07 -4.35
CA LEU A 104 2.36 -11.73 -2.94
C LEU A 104 1.36 -10.57 -2.79
N MET A 105 0.26 -10.84 -2.08
CA MET A 105 -0.65 -9.80 -1.63
C MET A 105 -0.21 -9.30 -0.27
N VAL A 106 0.00 -7.99 -0.15
CA VAL A 106 0.39 -7.33 1.09
C VAL A 106 -0.41 -6.07 1.28
N GLN A 107 -0.75 -5.74 2.53
CA GLN A 107 -1.17 -4.39 2.88
C GLN A 107 0.08 -3.50 2.83
N LEU A 108 0.02 -2.42 2.07
CA LEU A 108 1.11 -1.45 1.96
C LEU A 108 0.57 -0.03 2.15
N CYS A 109 1.44 0.87 2.58
CA CYS A 109 1.19 2.31 2.61
C CYS A 109 2.08 2.94 1.54
N GLY A 110 1.48 3.68 0.61
CA GLY A 110 2.16 4.29 -0.54
C GLY A 110 3.22 5.31 -0.16
N ASP A 111 3.05 5.97 0.99
CA ASP A 111 3.97 6.98 1.54
C ASP A 111 4.57 6.58 2.91
N ALA A 112 4.94 5.31 3.05
CA ALA A 112 5.55 4.79 4.27
C ALA A 112 7.02 5.25 4.42
N HIS A 113 7.22 6.46 4.97
CA HIS A 113 8.54 6.96 5.34
C HIS A 113 8.57 7.43 6.80
N VAL A 114 9.75 7.50 7.43
CA VAL A 114 9.90 7.86 8.86
C VAL A 114 9.14 9.13 9.23
N LEU A 115 9.15 10.13 8.35
CA LEU A 115 8.45 11.39 8.61
C LEU A 115 6.92 11.24 8.59
N ASN A 116 6.34 10.15 8.08
CA ASN A 116 4.90 9.91 8.03
C ASN A 116 4.39 9.18 9.29
N PHE A 117 5.31 8.68 10.12
CA PHE A 117 4.97 8.15 11.45
C PHE A 117 4.98 9.28 12.48
N GLY A 118 4.06 9.23 13.43
CA GLY A 118 3.96 10.23 14.48
C GLY A 118 3.50 9.66 15.81
N LEU A 119 3.56 10.54 16.81
CA LEU A 119 3.04 10.30 18.15
C LEU A 119 2.02 11.39 18.48
N TRP A 120 0.81 10.99 18.89
CA TRP A 120 -0.26 11.91 19.25
C TRP A 120 -0.73 11.66 20.68
N ALA A 121 -0.96 12.73 21.42
CA ALA A 121 -1.53 12.64 22.76
C ALA A 121 -3.06 12.45 22.66
N THR A 122 -3.60 11.46 23.37
CA THR A 122 -5.05 11.31 23.53
C THR A 122 -5.56 12.14 24.71
N PRO A 123 -6.88 12.44 24.77
CA PRO A 123 -7.48 13.13 25.92
C PRO A 123 -7.24 12.43 27.26
N GLU A 124 -7.10 11.10 27.25
CA GLU A 124 -6.82 10.26 28.42
C GLU A 124 -5.34 10.28 28.83
N ARG A 125 -4.51 11.11 28.18
CA ARG A 125 -3.06 11.24 28.38
C ARG A 125 -2.26 10.00 27.96
N ASN A 126 -2.74 9.28 26.95
CA ASN A 126 -1.97 8.24 26.28
C ASN A 126 -1.20 8.80 25.08
N LEU A 127 -0.11 8.14 24.68
CA LEU A 127 0.58 8.41 23.43
C LEU A 127 0.21 7.34 22.40
N TYR A 128 -0.38 7.76 21.29
CA TYR A 128 -0.73 6.90 20.16
C TYR A 128 0.33 7.02 19.08
N PHE A 129 0.83 5.89 18.61
CA PHE A 129 1.72 5.79 17.47
C PHE A 129 0.93 5.32 16.25
N ASP A 130 1.03 6.06 15.15
CA ASP A 130 0.31 5.76 13.92
C ASP A 130 1.01 6.40 12.69
N LEU A 131 0.53 6.05 11.51
CA LEU A 131 0.80 6.73 10.24
C LEU A 131 -0.13 7.94 10.09
N ARG A 132 0.38 9.06 9.57
CA ARG A 132 -0.42 10.27 9.32
C ARG A 132 -1.30 10.17 8.10
N ASP A 133 -0.89 9.38 7.11
CA ASP A 133 -1.59 9.23 5.86
C ASP A 133 -1.77 7.76 5.53
N PHE A 134 -3.00 7.38 5.22
CA PHE A 134 -3.35 6.07 4.72
C PHE A 134 -3.72 6.23 3.26
N ASP A 135 -2.74 5.98 2.38
CA ASP A 135 -2.99 5.89 0.93
C ASP A 135 -3.70 4.58 0.56
N GLU A 136 -4.17 4.52 -0.69
CA GLU A 136 -4.83 3.38 -1.34
C GLU A 136 -4.10 2.04 -1.10
N THR A 137 -4.87 0.95 -0.98
CA THR A 137 -4.41 -0.44 -0.77
C THR A 137 -4.82 -1.37 -1.90
#